data_AF-A0A9D6IGK5-F1
#
_entry.id   AF-A0A9D6IGK5-F1
#
_cell.length_a   1.000
_cell.length_b   1.000
_cell.length_c   1.000
_cell.angle_alpha   90.00
_cell.angle_beta   90.00
_cell.angle_gamma   90.00
#
_symmetry.space_group_name_H-M   'P 1'
#
loop_
_entity.id
_entity.type
_entity.pdbx_description
1 polymer ?
#
loop_
_entity_poly.entity_id
_entity_poly.type
_entity_poly.pdbx_seq_one_letter_code
_entity_poly.pdbx_strand_id
1 'polypeptide(L)'
;MMCNEVMTEGKLCQQCGNPIEEGCSRNKPPTEAKYCLRCRAARRRRANLKYVWRPEYDDYLKGQYYGGLDRRFQVLNRMIRETGLPRWYIKRRAARLGLTMHQDRRPWTAAEEEIIERLVGKVSALTIAKRLRRTEASVVLKIKRMGLSRRVRDGYTMRDLEDCLGESHKKIQRWIENGWLRNRLQGTRRHNGNGRDIHRFREANILDFIQRHPEELNLGKVDSIWFLDLVLLNGKEIGAEIAARPNGESEEAA
;
A
#
# COMPACT_ATOMS: atom_id res chain seq x y z
N MET A 1 -26.62 34.22 56.49
CA MET A 1 -27.06 33.68 55.18
C MET A 1 -27.13 34.82 54.19
N MET A 2 -26.11 34.99 53.35
CA MET A 2 -26.24 35.70 52.08
C MET A 2 -25.33 34.96 51.09
N CYS A 3 -25.92 34.07 50.30
CA CYS A 3 -25.30 33.53 49.11
C CYS A 3 -25.24 34.69 48.11
N ASN A 4 -24.10 35.36 48.00
CA ASN A 4 -23.83 36.24 46.87
C ASN A 4 -23.55 35.33 45.67
N GLU A 5 -24.60 35.08 44.88
CA GLU A 5 -24.47 34.59 43.52
C GLU A 5 -23.65 35.60 42.73
N VAL A 6 -22.38 35.25 42.48
CA VAL A 6 -21.55 35.94 41.50
C VAL A 6 -22.17 35.62 40.13
N MET A 7 -23.08 36.49 39.70
CA MET A 7 -23.57 36.53 38.32
C MET A 7 -22.37 36.87 37.44
N THR A 8 -21.70 35.85 36.91
CA THR A 8 -20.72 36.03 35.85
C THR A 8 -21.46 36.64 34.65
N GLU A 9 -21.22 37.92 34.38
CA GLU A 9 -21.68 38.59 33.17
C GLU A 9 -21.03 37.92 31.95
N GLY A 10 -21.63 36.81 31.50
CA GLY A 10 -21.20 36.09 30.32
C GLY A 10 -21.30 37.00 29.10
N LYS A 11 -20.23 37.08 28.29
CA LYS A 11 -20.22 37.86 27.04
C LYS A 11 -21.39 37.42 26.15
N LEU A 12 -22.22 38.37 25.76
CA LEU A 12 -23.39 38.13 24.90
C LEU A 12 -23.02 38.22 23.41
N CYS A 13 -23.68 37.42 22.59
CA CYS A 13 -23.54 37.43 21.14
C CYS A 13 -24.04 38.75 20.55
N GLN A 14 -23.20 39.47 19.80
CA GLN A 14 -23.57 40.74 19.16
C GLN A 14 -24.71 40.63 18.12
N GLN A 15 -25.06 39.42 17.67
CA GLN A 15 -26.07 39.20 16.63
C GLN A 15 -27.41 38.70 17.17
N CYS A 16 -27.44 38.00 18.29
CA CYS A 16 -28.65 37.34 18.79
C CYS A 16 -28.85 37.43 20.30
N GLY A 17 -27.97 38.13 21.03
CA GLY A 17 -28.07 38.32 22.48
C GLY A 17 -27.80 37.08 23.33
N ASN A 18 -27.65 35.89 22.74
CA ASN A 18 -27.40 34.66 23.50
C ASN A 18 -26.03 34.68 24.20
N PRO A 19 -25.90 34.06 25.39
CA PRO A 19 -24.61 33.90 26.05
C PRO A 19 -23.65 33.12 25.15
N ILE A 20 -22.41 33.56 25.09
CA ILE A 20 -21.38 32.88 24.32
C ILE A 20 -20.76 31.79 25.20
N GLU A 21 -20.90 30.54 24.77
CA GLU A 21 -20.25 29.40 25.40
C GLU A 21 -18.73 29.63 25.50
N GLU A 22 -18.18 29.49 26.70
CA GLU A 22 -16.74 29.49 26.92
C GLU A 22 -16.13 28.33 26.11
N GLY A 23 -15.13 28.65 25.27
CA GLY A 23 -14.51 27.65 24.42
C GLY A 23 -13.86 26.57 25.27
N CYS A 24 -14.41 25.34 25.24
CA CYS A 24 -13.85 24.19 25.95
C CYS A 24 -12.51 23.75 25.31
N SER A 25 -11.42 24.39 25.73
CA SER A 25 -10.06 23.88 25.53
C SER A 25 -9.46 23.67 26.91
N ARG A 26 -9.27 22.40 27.31
CA ARG A 26 -8.47 22.06 28.50
C ARG A 26 -7.16 22.86 28.43
N ASN A 27 -6.95 23.77 29.38
CA ASN A 27 -5.77 24.64 29.55
C ASN A 27 -5.59 25.85 28.60
N LYS A 28 -6.65 26.42 28.02
CA LYS A 28 -6.56 27.75 27.39
C LYS A 28 -7.62 28.71 27.92
N PRO A 29 -7.30 30.00 28.13
CA PRO A 29 -8.30 30.99 28.52
C PRO A 29 -9.40 31.08 27.44
N PRO A 30 -10.66 31.36 27.82
CA PRO A 30 -11.77 31.49 26.89
C PRO A 30 -11.42 32.50 25.79
N THR A 31 -11.42 32.06 24.53
CA THR A 31 -11.13 32.95 23.41
C THR A 31 -12.22 34.01 23.33
N GLU A 32 -11.87 35.30 23.37
CA GLU A 32 -12.85 36.38 23.28
C GLU A 32 -13.60 36.31 21.94
N ALA A 33 -14.84 35.86 22.00
CA ALA A 33 -15.69 35.64 20.84
C ALA A 33 -16.71 36.78 20.73
N LYS A 34 -16.86 37.36 19.53
CA LYS A 34 -17.90 38.38 19.25
C LYS A 34 -19.30 37.80 18.99
N TYR A 35 -19.36 36.51 18.63
CA TYR A 35 -20.59 35.82 18.22
C TYR A 35 -20.64 34.40 18.80
N CYS A 36 -21.83 33.92 19.16
CA CYS A 36 -22.08 32.55 19.58
C CYS A 36 -21.83 31.55 18.43
N LEU A 37 -21.72 30.24 18.74
CA LEU A 37 -21.47 29.18 17.77
C LEU A 37 -22.46 29.18 16.60
N ARG A 38 -23.75 29.38 16.89
CA ARG A 38 -24.81 29.46 15.88
C ARG A 38 -24.60 30.62 14.91
N CYS A 39 -24.41 31.84 15.42
CA CYS A 39 -24.22 33.03 14.59
C CYS A 39 -22.89 33.00 13.83
N ARG A 40 -21.83 32.47 14.45
CA ARG A 40 -20.54 32.22 13.78
C ARG A 40 -20.68 31.21 12.64
N ALA A 41 -21.38 30.10 12.86
CA ALA A 41 -21.65 29.10 11.84
C ALA A 41 -22.53 29.65 10.71
N ALA A 42 -23.59 30.41 11.03
CA ALA A 42 -24.43 31.06 10.04
C ALA A 42 -23.65 32.05 9.17
N ARG A 43 -22.76 32.85 9.77
CA ARG A 43 -21.89 33.78 9.04
C ARG A 43 -20.87 33.06 8.16
N ARG A 44 -20.29 31.95 8.64
CA ARG A 44 -19.45 31.07 7.81
C ARG A 44 -20.22 30.47 6.63
N ARG A 45 -21.50 30.12 6.81
CA ARG A 45 -22.37 29.60 5.73
C ARG A 45 -22.75 30.69 4.71
N ARG A 46 -22.83 31.96 5.11
CA ARG A 46 -23.12 33.11 4.23
C ARG A 46 -21.89 33.64 3.48
N ALA A 47 -20.68 33.16 3.80
CA ALA A 47 -19.52 33.51 3.00
C ALA A 47 -19.71 32.98 1.57
N ASN A 48 -19.63 33.88 0.58
CA ASN A 48 -19.80 33.53 -0.82
C ASN A 48 -18.91 32.34 -1.19
N LEU A 49 -19.51 31.31 -1.80
CA LEU A 49 -18.76 30.17 -2.32
C LEU A 49 -17.80 30.71 -3.38
N LYS A 50 -16.49 30.62 -3.12
CA LYS A 50 -15.43 31.07 -4.05
C LYS A 50 -15.57 30.47 -5.46
N TYR A 51 -16.18 29.28 -5.57
CA TYR A 51 -16.38 28.56 -6.82
C TYR A 51 -17.84 28.13 -6.95
N VAL A 52 -18.48 28.51 -8.06
CA VAL A 52 -19.85 28.12 -8.38
C VAL A 52 -19.82 26.83 -9.21
N TRP A 53 -20.53 25.80 -8.75
CA TRP A 53 -20.66 24.52 -9.46
C TRP A 53 -22.02 24.44 -10.14
N ARG A 54 -22.05 24.18 -11.46
CA ARG A 54 -23.29 24.00 -12.23
C ARG A 54 -23.68 22.52 -12.30
N PRO A 55 -24.98 22.17 -12.30
CA PRO A 55 -25.45 20.79 -12.43
C PRO A 55 -24.93 20.08 -13.69
N GLU A 56 -24.84 20.78 -14.82
CA GLU A 56 -24.33 20.29 -16.11
C GLU A 56 -22.93 19.64 -15.99
N TYR A 57 -22.11 20.11 -15.06
CA TYR A 57 -20.77 19.60 -14.83
C TYR A 57 -20.77 18.22 -14.17
N ASP A 58 -21.81 17.87 -13.40
CA ASP A 58 -21.96 16.53 -12.84
C ASP A 58 -22.29 15.53 -13.94
N ASP A 59 -23.16 15.89 -14.88
CA ASP A 59 -23.55 15.01 -16.00
C ASP A 59 -22.37 14.78 -16.94
N TYR A 60 -21.59 15.83 -17.22
CA TYR A 60 -20.34 15.72 -17.96
C TYR A 60 -19.34 14.79 -17.27
N LEU A 61 -19.12 14.95 -15.96
CA LEU A 61 -18.25 14.05 -15.18
C LEU A 61 -18.76 12.61 -15.23
N LYS A 62 -20.05 12.39 -14.98
CA LYS A 62 -20.63 11.04 -15.01
C LYS A 62 -20.50 10.40 -16.38
N GLY A 63 -20.62 11.14 -17.49
CA GLY A 63 -20.50 10.57 -18.83
C GLY A 63 -19.06 10.30 -19.27
N GLN A 64 -18.10 11.12 -18.84
CA GLN A 64 -16.76 11.17 -19.46
C GLN A 64 -15.63 10.72 -18.53
N TYR A 65 -15.87 10.62 -17.22
CA TYR A 65 -14.84 10.32 -16.21
C TYR A 65 -14.56 8.81 -16.04
N TYR A 66 -15.05 7.97 -16.95
CA TYR A 66 -14.71 6.55 -17.01
C TYR A 66 -13.43 6.31 -17.83
N GLY A 67 -12.79 5.16 -17.59
CA GLY A 67 -11.57 4.74 -18.29
C GLY A 67 -10.28 4.94 -17.48
N GLY A 68 -9.16 4.81 -18.19
CA GLY A 68 -7.81 4.88 -17.63
C GLY A 68 -7.41 6.27 -17.13
N LEU A 69 -6.20 6.35 -16.55
CA LEU A 69 -5.66 7.60 -15.99
C LEU A 69 -5.58 8.72 -17.03
N ASP A 70 -5.23 8.39 -18.28
CA ASP A 70 -5.11 9.37 -19.36
C ASP A 70 -6.45 10.02 -19.71
N ARG A 71 -7.52 9.22 -19.89
CA ARG A 71 -8.86 9.75 -20.15
C ARG A 71 -9.32 10.70 -19.03
N ARG A 72 -9.13 10.30 -17.76
CA ARG A 72 -9.45 11.15 -16.61
C ARG A 72 -8.62 12.44 -16.60
N PHE A 73 -7.35 12.37 -17.00
CA PHE A 73 -6.48 13.54 -17.11
C PHE A 73 -7.00 14.52 -18.17
N GLN A 74 -7.40 14.02 -19.34
CA GLN A 74 -7.99 14.82 -20.43
C GLN A 74 -9.30 15.50 -19.99
N VAL A 75 -10.22 14.74 -19.35
CA VAL A 75 -11.49 15.28 -18.83
C VAL A 75 -11.25 16.40 -17.84
N LEU A 76 -10.32 16.21 -16.90
CA LEU A 76 -9.98 17.24 -15.92
C LEU A 76 -9.41 18.50 -16.59
N ASN A 77 -8.49 18.35 -17.55
CA ASN A 77 -7.88 19.50 -18.23
C ASN A 77 -8.91 20.28 -19.06
N ARG A 78 -9.82 19.56 -19.72
CA ARG A 78 -10.92 20.17 -20.47
C ARG A 78 -11.85 20.98 -19.56
N MET A 79 -12.30 20.38 -18.45
CA MET A 79 -13.13 21.10 -17.49
C MET A 79 -12.43 22.33 -16.91
N ILE A 80 -11.12 22.26 -16.63
CA ILE A 80 -10.36 23.42 -16.14
C ILE A 80 -10.40 24.57 -17.16
N ARG A 81 -10.22 24.27 -18.45
CA ARG A 81 -10.27 25.28 -19.53
C ARG A 81 -11.67 25.86 -19.73
N GLU A 82 -12.70 25.02 -19.72
CA GLU A 82 -14.08 25.44 -20.01
C GLU A 82 -14.75 26.16 -18.83
N THR A 83 -14.38 25.81 -17.58
CA THR A 83 -15.08 26.31 -16.38
C THR A 83 -14.25 27.26 -15.52
N GLY A 84 -12.92 27.30 -15.71
CA GLY A 84 -11.99 28.03 -14.82
C GLY A 84 -11.88 27.44 -13.41
N LEU A 85 -12.53 26.31 -13.12
CA LEU A 85 -12.50 25.67 -11.82
C LEU A 85 -11.13 25.00 -11.58
N PRO A 86 -10.55 25.13 -10.38
CA PRO A 86 -9.26 24.53 -10.10
C PRO A 86 -9.37 23.00 -10.03
N ARG A 87 -8.31 22.31 -10.48
CA ARG A 87 -8.24 20.84 -10.58
C ARG A 87 -8.67 20.11 -9.31
N TRP A 88 -8.27 20.60 -8.14
CA TRP A 88 -8.61 19.97 -6.86
C TRP A 88 -10.12 20.02 -6.58
N TYR A 89 -10.81 21.06 -7.03
CA TYR A 89 -12.24 21.25 -6.80
C TYR A 89 -13.06 20.27 -7.63
N ILE A 90 -12.70 20.10 -8.90
CA ILE A 90 -13.29 19.12 -9.83
C ILE A 90 -13.02 17.69 -9.31
N LYS A 91 -11.78 17.38 -8.91
CA LYS A 91 -11.44 16.07 -8.31
C LYS A 91 -12.25 15.79 -7.05
N ARG A 92 -12.45 16.80 -6.19
CA ARG A 92 -13.26 16.67 -4.98
C ARG A 92 -14.72 16.39 -5.31
N ARG A 93 -15.28 16.99 -6.37
CA ARG A 93 -16.63 16.66 -6.85
C ARG A 93 -16.68 15.25 -7.41
N ALA A 94 -15.75 14.87 -8.29
CA ALA A 94 -15.68 13.52 -8.86
C ALA A 94 -15.60 12.44 -7.76
N ALA A 95 -14.86 12.71 -6.68
CA ALA A 95 -14.81 11.82 -5.51
C ALA A 95 -16.15 11.73 -4.76
N ARG A 96 -16.87 12.84 -4.60
CA ARG A 96 -18.23 12.85 -4.00
C ARG A 96 -19.25 12.13 -4.87
N LEU A 97 -19.06 12.13 -6.20
CA LEU A 97 -19.89 11.40 -7.16
C LEU A 97 -19.51 9.91 -7.26
N GLY A 98 -18.51 9.43 -6.50
CA GLY A 98 -18.08 8.03 -6.56
C GLY A 98 -17.33 7.65 -7.85
N LEU A 99 -16.90 8.62 -8.65
CA LEU A 99 -16.25 8.39 -9.95
C LEU A 99 -14.74 8.11 -9.81
N THR A 100 -14.17 8.39 -8.63
CA THR A 100 -12.76 8.13 -8.35
C THR A 100 -12.56 6.70 -7.88
N MET A 101 -11.44 6.07 -8.28
CA MET A 101 -11.01 4.82 -7.67
C MET A 101 -10.85 4.99 -6.15
N HIS A 102 -11.58 4.19 -5.38
CA HIS A 102 -11.39 4.11 -3.95
C HIS A 102 -10.12 3.32 -3.67
N GLN A 103 -9.16 3.95 -2.99
CA GLN A 103 -8.06 3.22 -2.39
C GLN A 103 -8.64 2.27 -1.34
N ASP A 104 -8.17 1.02 -1.32
CA ASP A 104 -8.48 0.10 -0.25
C ASP A 104 -7.95 0.67 1.08
N ARG A 105 -8.86 1.18 1.90
CA ARG A 105 -8.55 1.74 3.23
C ARG A 105 -8.66 0.71 4.34
N ARG A 106 -8.84 -0.58 4.00
CA ARG A 106 -8.93 -1.65 4.99
C ARG A 106 -7.63 -1.66 5.83
N PRO A 107 -7.71 -1.59 7.16
CA PRO A 107 -6.54 -1.67 8.02
C PRO A 107 -5.84 -3.02 7.83
N TRP A 108 -4.52 -3.05 7.95
CA TRP A 108 -3.75 -4.28 7.91
C TRP A 108 -3.99 -5.09 9.19
N THR A 109 -4.28 -6.37 9.05
CA THR A 109 -4.39 -7.27 10.21
C THR A 109 -3.07 -7.99 10.44
N ALA A 110 -2.81 -8.41 11.69
CA ALA A 110 -1.61 -9.17 12.03
C ALA A 110 -1.48 -10.46 11.18
N ALA A 111 -2.60 -11.13 10.88
CA ALA A 111 -2.61 -12.31 10.02
C ALA A 111 -2.19 -11.99 8.56
N GLU A 112 -2.58 -10.83 8.02
CA GLU A 112 -2.13 -10.40 6.69
C GLU A 112 -0.63 -10.08 6.69
N GLU A 113 -0.13 -9.49 7.77
CA GLU A 113 1.30 -9.18 7.97
C GLU A 113 2.15 -10.44 8.06
N GLU A 114 1.72 -11.44 8.82
CA GLU A 114 2.37 -12.75 8.92
C GLU A 114 2.43 -13.46 7.56
N ILE A 115 1.36 -13.38 6.76
CA ILE A 115 1.34 -13.92 5.41
C ILE A 115 2.37 -13.21 4.52
N ILE A 116 2.50 -11.88 4.62
CA ILE A 116 3.52 -11.12 3.90
C ILE A 116 4.91 -11.58 4.32
N GLU A 117 5.20 -11.61 5.62
CA GLU A 117 6.51 -12.04 6.14
C GLU A 117 6.90 -13.44 5.68
N ARG A 118 5.93 -14.36 5.65
CA ARG A 118 6.17 -15.74 5.23
C ARG A 118 6.46 -15.87 3.74
N LEU A 119 5.85 -15.03 2.90
CA LEU A 119 5.85 -15.16 1.44
C LEU A 119 6.79 -14.18 0.73
N VAL A 120 7.17 -13.09 1.39
CA VAL A 120 8.02 -12.05 0.81
C VAL A 120 9.33 -12.65 0.31
N GLY A 121 9.70 -12.28 -0.92
CA GLY A 121 10.90 -12.76 -1.60
C GLY A 121 10.83 -14.18 -2.14
N LYS A 122 9.85 -14.99 -1.73
CA LYS A 122 9.62 -16.31 -2.32
C LYS A 122 8.71 -16.20 -3.53
N VAL A 123 7.59 -15.50 -3.40
CA VAL A 123 6.64 -15.26 -4.49
C VAL A 123 6.54 -13.78 -4.81
N SER A 124 5.99 -13.44 -5.97
CA SER A 124 5.82 -12.05 -6.37
C SER A 124 4.81 -11.31 -5.50
N ALA A 125 4.96 -9.98 -5.42
CA ALA A 125 4.01 -9.12 -4.73
C ALA A 125 2.59 -9.24 -5.32
N LEU A 126 2.47 -9.49 -6.62
CA LEU A 126 1.20 -9.74 -7.29
C LEU A 126 0.51 -11.01 -6.77
N THR A 127 1.26 -12.11 -6.60
CA THR A 127 0.74 -13.35 -6.03
C THR A 127 0.30 -13.18 -4.58
N ILE A 128 1.09 -12.47 -3.77
CA ILE A 128 0.72 -12.11 -2.40
C ILE A 128 -0.58 -11.27 -2.39
N ALA A 129 -0.69 -10.29 -3.29
CA ALA A 129 -1.87 -9.44 -3.42
C ALA A 129 -3.13 -10.23 -3.76
N LYS A 130 -3.04 -11.19 -4.69
CA LYS A 130 -4.15 -12.11 -5.00
C LYS A 130 -4.59 -12.93 -3.79
N ARG A 131 -3.63 -13.47 -3.02
CA ARG A 131 -3.91 -14.25 -1.80
C ARG A 131 -4.60 -13.41 -0.72
N LEU A 132 -4.18 -12.16 -0.55
CA LEU A 132 -4.74 -11.25 0.45
C LEU A 132 -6.00 -10.51 -0.04
N ARG A 133 -6.40 -10.70 -1.31
CA ARG A 133 -7.44 -9.93 -2.00
C ARG A 133 -7.24 -8.41 -1.87
N ARG A 134 -5.99 -7.97 -1.97
CA ARG A 134 -5.59 -6.56 -1.94
C ARG A 134 -4.96 -6.15 -3.28
N THR A 135 -4.76 -4.86 -3.47
CA THR A 135 -4.04 -4.36 -4.65
C THR A 135 -2.54 -4.60 -4.50
N GLU A 136 -1.85 -4.91 -5.61
CA GLU A 136 -0.39 -5.12 -5.63
C GLU A 136 0.36 -3.91 -5.06
N ALA A 137 -0.02 -2.69 -5.46
CA ALA A 137 0.57 -1.47 -4.93
C ALA A 137 0.46 -1.36 -3.40
N SER A 138 -0.66 -1.80 -2.82
CA SER A 138 -0.85 -1.81 -1.35
C SER A 138 0.12 -2.77 -0.68
N VAL A 139 0.28 -3.98 -1.23
CA VAL A 139 1.23 -4.99 -0.74
C VAL A 139 2.68 -4.50 -0.84
N VAL A 140 3.09 -3.94 -1.99
CA VAL A 140 4.44 -3.40 -2.18
C VAL A 140 4.76 -2.30 -1.16
N LEU A 141 3.81 -1.38 -0.95
CA LEU A 141 3.97 -0.33 0.07
C LEU A 141 4.04 -0.91 1.48
N LYS A 142 3.29 -1.96 1.77
CA LYS A 142 3.31 -2.63 3.08
C LYS A 142 4.64 -3.34 3.32
N ILE A 143 5.14 -4.11 2.35
CA ILE A 143 6.46 -4.75 2.39
C ILE A 143 7.56 -3.71 2.68
N LYS A 144 7.53 -2.58 1.96
CA LYS A 144 8.48 -1.47 2.17
C LYS A 144 8.40 -0.90 3.59
N ARG A 145 7.19 -0.71 4.14
CA ARG A 145 7.00 -0.19 5.51
C ARG A 145 7.45 -1.18 6.59
N MET A 146 7.33 -2.48 6.33
CA MET A 146 7.80 -3.54 7.24
C MET A 146 9.31 -3.76 7.15
N GLY A 147 10.00 -3.12 6.19
CA GLY A 147 11.45 -3.26 6.01
C GLY A 147 11.89 -4.66 5.52
N LEU A 148 10.98 -5.42 4.91
CA LEU A 148 11.24 -6.80 4.50
C LEU A 148 12.03 -6.87 3.19
N SER A 149 13.02 -7.76 3.14
CA SER A 149 13.78 -8.05 1.93
C SER A 149 12.95 -8.86 0.94
N ARG A 150 13.04 -8.51 -0.34
CA ARG A 150 12.40 -9.26 -1.45
C ARG A 150 13.24 -10.44 -1.94
N ARG A 151 14.27 -10.85 -1.20
CA ARG A 151 15.11 -11.99 -1.56
C ARG A 151 15.26 -12.99 -0.42
N VAL A 152 15.23 -14.27 -0.79
CA VAL A 152 15.35 -15.39 0.13
C VAL A 152 16.82 -15.65 0.42
N ARG A 153 17.27 -15.36 1.65
CA ARG A 153 18.67 -15.61 2.06
C ARG A 153 18.92 -17.08 2.44
N ASP A 154 17.96 -17.71 3.10
CA ASP A 154 18.12 -19.07 3.67
C ASP A 154 17.83 -20.20 2.67
N GLY A 155 17.54 -19.85 1.41
CA GLY A 155 17.07 -20.77 0.38
C GLY A 155 15.60 -21.17 0.54
N TYR A 156 15.05 -21.69 -0.56
CA TYR A 156 13.65 -22.07 -0.70
C TYR A 156 13.39 -23.41 0.01
N THR A 157 12.22 -23.55 0.62
CA THR A 157 11.71 -24.84 1.09
C THR A 157 10.89 -25.53 0.01
N MET A 158 10.54 -26.81 0.20
CA MET A 158 9.63 -27.50 -0.71
C MET A 158 8.30 -26.76 -0.90
N ARG A 159 7.71 -26.25 0.19
CA ARG A 159 6.46 -25.47 0.12
C ARG A 159 6.64 -24.17 -0.66
N ASP A 160 7.79 -23.53 -0.54
CA ASP A 160 8.07 -22.33 -1.32
C ASP A 160 8.15 -22.68 -2.81
N LEU A 161 8.78 -23.81 -3.18
CA LEU A 161 8.80 -24.27 -4.57
C LEU A 161 7.40 -24.63 -5.11
N GLU A 162 6.52 -25.22 -4.29
CA GLU A 162 5.12 -25.44 -4.69
C GLU A 162 4.42 -24.12 -5.00
N ASP A 163 4.65 -23.11 -4.15
CA ASP A 163 4.06 -21.78 -4.31
C ASP A 163 4.60 -21.02 -5.53
N CYS A 164 5.89 -21.15 -5.85
CA CYS A 164 6.55 -20.43 -6.93
C CYS A 164 6.43 -21.12 -8.28
N LEU A 165 6.63 -22.44 -8.32
CA LEU A 165 6.56 -23.24 -9.54
C LEU A 165 5.14 -23.66 -9.88
N GLY A 166 4.22 -23.61 -8.91
CA GLY A 166 2.84 -24.06 -9.09
C GLY A 166 2.73 -25.58 -9.27
N GLU A 167 3.73 -26.34 -8.83
CA GLU A 167 3.81 -27.79 -8.97
C GLU A 167 3.60 -28.50 -7.63
N SER A 168 3.08 -29.72 -7.68
CA SER A 168 2.74 -30.47 -6.46
C SER A 168 3.97 -30.99 -5.72
N HIS A 169 3.87 -31.12 -4.40
CA HIS A 169 4.86 -31.76 -3.52
C HIS A 169 5.41 -33.08 -4.09
N LYS A 170 4.53 -33.95 -4.61
CA LYS A 170 4.88 -35.27 -5.16
C LYS A 170 5.74 -35.18 -6.41
N LYS A 171 5.60 -34.12 -7.21
CA LYS A 171 6.38 -33.90 -8.43
C LYS A 171 7.76 -33.35 -8.07
N ILE A 172 7.81 -32.38 -7.16
CA ILE A 172 9.07 -31.82 -6.64
C ILE A 172 9.90 -32.91 -5.94
N GLN A 173 9.25 -33.76 -5.14
CA GLN A 173 9.89 -34.91 -4.51
C GLN A 173 10.52 -35.87 -5.53
N ARG A 174 9.83 -36.15 -6.65
CA ARG A 174 10.38 -36.97 -7.74
C ARG A 174 11.61 -36.33 -8.39
N TRP A 175 11.64 -35.02 -8.58
CA TRP A 175 12.82 -34.33 -9.11
C TRP A 175 14.04 -34.46 -8.18
N ILE A 176 13.82 -34.50 -6.87
CA ILE A 176 14.88 -34.74 -5.87
C ILE A 176 15.35 -36.19 -5.94
N GLU A 177 14.42 -37.15 -5.99
CA GLU A 177 14.72 -38.58 -6.07
C GLU A 177 15.47 -38.95 -7.36
N ASN A 178 15.15 -38.27 -8.47
CA ASN A 178 15.86 -38.42 -9.74
C ASN A 178 17.22 -37.68 -9.77
N GLY A 179 17.54 -36.91 -8.72
CA GLY A 179 18.79 -36.14 -8.63
C GLY A 179 18.83 -34.88 -9.49
N TRP A 180 17.71 -34.49 -10.12
CA TRP A 180 17.61 -33.32 -10.99
C TRP A 180 17.61 -32.01 -10.19
N LEU A 181 16.94 -32.00 -9.05
CA LEU A 181 16.85 -30.83 -8.17
C LEU A 181 17.68 -31.05 -6.90
N ARG A 182 18.85 -30.40 -6.84
CA ARG A 182 19.79 -30.52 -5.72
C ARG A 182 19.33 -29.72 -4.50
N ASN A 183 19.28 -30.36 -3.35
CA ASN A 183 18.93 -29.77 -2.07
C ASN A 183 20.06 -29.90 -1.04
N ARG A 184 20.03 -29.02 -0.03
CA ARG A 184 20.73 -29.22 1.24
C ARG A 184 19.70 -29.59 2.30
N LEU A 185 19.98 -30.62 3.09
CA LEU A 185 19.18 -30.90 4.28
C LEU A 185 19.59 -29.95 5.39
N GLN A 186 18.61 -29.33 6.05
CA GLN A 186 18.85 -28.34 7.11
C GLN A 186 19.43 -28.98 8.39
N GLY A 187 19.45 -30.32 8.49
CA GLY A 187 20.04 -31.03 9.63
C GLY A 187 19.25 -30.81 10.91
N THR A 188 17.93 -30.68 10.80
CA THR A 188 17.07 -30.61 11.98
C THR A 188 17.01 -32.00 12.60
N ARG A 189 17.38 -32.14 13.88
CA ARG A 189 17.26 -33.42 14.63
C ARG A 189 15.79 -33.77 14.90
N ARG A 190 14.96 -33.86 13.86
CA ARG A 190 13.57 -34.31 13.94
C ARG A 190 13.59 -35.83 13.88
N HIS A 191 13.60 -36.48 15.05
CA HIS A 191 13.42 -37.93 15.13
C HIS A 191 11.93 -38.30 15.06
N ASN A 192 11.66 -39.36 14.28
CA ASN A 192 10.57 -40.34 14.38
C ASN A 192 9.12 -39.81 14.48
N GLY A 193 8.40 -39.89 13.36
CA GLY A 193 6.94 -39.92 13.32
C GLY A 193 6.33 -38.90 12.37
N ASN A 194 6.72 -37.62 12.47
CA ASN A 194 6.03 -36.52 11.79
C ASN A 194 6.96 -35.56 11.04
N GLY A 195 7.66 -36.07 10.03
CA GLY A 195 8.23 -35.24 8.95
C GLY A 195 9.71 -35.48 8.69
N ARG A 196 10.03 -35.69 7.40
CA ARG A 196 11.39 -35.70 6.87
C ARG A 196 12.09 -34.35 7.16
N ASP A 197 13.41 -34.35 7.11
CA ASP A 197 14.24 -33.18 7.34
C ASP A 197 13.91 -32.03 6.35
N ILE A 198 14.10 -30.77 6.76
CA ILE A 198 13.69 -29.64 5.91
C ILE A 198 14.66 -29.50 4.72
N HIS A 199 14.12 -29.64 3.51
CA HIS A 199 14.86 -29.40 2.27
C HIS A 199 15.06 -27.90 2.05
N ARG A 200 16.31 -27.49 1.76
CA ARG A 200 16.68 -26.13 1.35
C ARG A 200 17.27 -26.13 -0.06
N PHE A 201 16.70 -25.32 -0.93
CA PHE A 201 17.10 -25.16 -2.33
C PHE A 201 17.71 -23.77 -2.54
N ARG A 202 18.92 -23.72 -3.08
CA ARG A 202 19.55 -22.46 -3.51
C ARG A 202 19.03 -22.08 -4.89
N GLU A 203 18.96 -20.77 -5.18
CA GLU A 203 18.57 -20.26 -6.49
C GLU A 203 19.42 -20.86 -7.63
N ALA A 204 20.72 -20.99 -7.41
CA ALA A 204 21.62 -21.64 -8.36
C ALA A 204 21.20 -23.07 -8.71
N ASN A 205 20.75 -23.87 -7.73
CA ASN A 205 20.32 -25.25 -7.97
C ASN A 205 18.96 -25.30 -8.69
N ILE A 206 18.08 -24.33 -8.42
CA ILE A 206 16.78 -24.22 -9.09
C ILE A 206 16.99 -23.82 -10.56
N LEU A 207 17.88 -22.86 -10.82
CA LEU A 207 18.27 -22.44 -12.16
C LEU A 207 18.89 -23.59 -12.96
N ASP A 208 19.81 -24.32 -12.33
CA ASP A 208 20.47 -25.49 -12.91
C ASP A 208 19.46 -26.58 -13.32
N PHE A 209 18.44 -26.82 -12.48
CA PHE A 209 17.31 -27.69 -12.80
C PHE A 209 16.49 -27.16 -13.98
N ILE A 210 16.08 -25.88 -13.96
CA ILE A 210 15.29 -25.24 -15.05
C ILE A 210 16.02 -25.33 -16.39
N GLN A 211 17.34 -25.15 -16.39
CA GLN A 211 18.16 -25.19 -17.61
C GLN A 211 18.29 -26.61 -18.19
N ARG A 212 18.36 -27.65 -17.34
CA ARG A 212 18.56 -29.03 -17.78
C ARG A 212 17.25 -29.79 -18.05
N HIS A 213 16.17 -29.38 -17.40
CA HIS A 213 14.87 -30.04 -17.47
C HIS A 213 13.70 -29.04 -17.64
N PRO A 214 13.74 -28.17 -18.66
CA PRO A 214 12.66 -27.20 -18.89
C PRO A 214 11.31 -27.87 -19.20
N GLU A 215 11.31 -29.08 -19.78
CA GLU A 215 10.12 -29.86 -20.13
C GLU A 215 9.27 -30.29 -18.93
N GLU A 216 9.89 -30.39 -17.75
CA GLU A 216 9.20 -30.75 -16.52
C GLU A 216 8.38 -29.59 -15.94
N LEU A 217 8.59 -28.36 -16.41
CA LEU A 217 7.97 -27.16 -15.85
C LEU A 217 6.77 -26.70 -16.66
N ASN A 218 5.63 -26.56 -15.97
CA ASN A 218 4.48 -25.90 -16.54
C ASN A 218 4.54 -24.39 -16.32
N LEU A 219 5.10 -23.66 -17.29
CA LEU A 219 5.22 -22.19 -17.25
C LEU A 219 3.88 -21.46 -17.08
N GLY A 220 2.74 -22.09 -17.41
CA GLY A 220 1.41 -21.52 -17.17
C GLY A 220 0.98 -21.50 -15.70
N LYS A 221 1.65 -22.27 -14.83
CA LYS A 221 1.39 -22.33 -13.38
C LYS A 221 2.38 -21.53 -12.55
N VAL A 222 3.57 -21.29 -13.11
CA VAL A 222 4.67 -20.62 -12.43
C VAL A 222 4.32 -19.15 -12.15
N ASP A 223 4.77 -18.62 -11.01
CA ASP A 223 4.78 -17.19 -10.77
C ASP A 223 5.75 -16.52 -11.75
N SER A 224 5.18 -15.92 -12.80
CA SER A 224 5.95 -15.38 -13.92
C SER A 224 6.93 -14.27 -13.51
N ILE A 225 6.56 -13.44 -12.54
CA ILE A 225 7.42 -12.35 -12.09
C ILE A 225 8.60 -12.92 -11.30
N TRP A 226 8.34 -13.87 -10.39
CA TRP A 226 9.40 -14.55 -9.66
C TRP A 226 10.33 -15.32 -10.61
N PHE A 227 9.78 -16.03 -11.61
CA PHE A 227 10.57 -16.77 -12.58
C PHE A 227 11.49 -15.86 -13.40
N LEU A 228 10.96 -14.71 -13.86
CA LEU A 228 11.77 -13.71 -14.56
C LEU A 228 12.84 -13.12 -13.64
N ASP A 229 12.53 -12.84 -12.37
CA ASP A 229 13.51 -12.37 -11.38
C ASP A 229 14.65 -13.39 -11.21
N LEU A 230 14.29 -14.66 -11.05
CA LEU A 230 15.23 -15.77 -10.89
C LEU A 230 16.16 -15.91 -12.11
N VAL A 231 15.60 -15.94 -13.33
CA VAL A 231 16.33 -16.18 -14.58
C VAL A 231 17.11 -14.96 -15.06
N LEU A 232 16.58 -13.74 -14.90
CA LEU A 232 17.21 -12.53 -15.44
C LEU A 232 18.21 -11.91 -14.46
N LEU A 233 17.97 -12.01 -13.15
CA LEU A 233 18.88 -11.45 -12.14
C LEU A 233 19.93 -12.46 -11.66
N ASN A 234 19.93 -13.70 -12.17
CA ASN A 234 20.93 -14.76 -11.94
C ASN A 234 21.25 -15.03 -10.45
N GLY A 235 20.32 -14.75 -9.53
CA GLY A 235 20.61 -14.78 -8.08
C GLY A 235 21.76 -13.87 -7.64
N LYS A 236 22.19 -12.91 -8.49
CA LYS A 236 23.24 -11.92 -8.14
C LYS A 236 22.73 -11.07 -7.00
N GLU A 237 23.20 -11.29 -5.78
CA GLU A 237 22.94 -10.47 -4.59
C GLU A 237 23.00 -8.97 -4.93
N ILE A 238 21.85 -8.32 -5.12
CA ILE A 238 21.76 -6.86 -5.22
C ILE A 238 22.02 -6.34 -3.81
N GLY A 239 23.30 -6.26 -3.49
CA GLY A 239 23.86 -5.96 -2.18
C GLY A 239 25.37 -5.76 -2.27
N ALA A 240 26.04 -6.47 -3.17
CA ALA A 240 27.47 -6.28 -3.41
C ALA A 240 27.78 -4.96 -4.17
N GLU A 241 26.96 -4.58 -5.16
CA GLU A 241 27.21 -3.37 -5.97
C GLU A 241 26.93 -2.05 -5.25
N ILE A 242 26.06 -2.05 -4.23
CA ILE A 242 25.75 -0.83 -3.45
C ILE A 242 26.83 -0.59 -2.38
N ALA A 243 27.46 -1.64 -1.87
CA ALA A 243 28.57 -1.54 -0.91
C ALA A 243 29.90 -1.13 -1.57
N ALA A 244 30.03 -1.26 -2.90
CA ALA A 244 31.26 -0.96 -3.63
C ALA A 244 31.35 0.48 -4.15
N ARG A 245 30.42 1.38 -3.77
CA ARG A 245 30.59 2.82 -4.02
C ARG A 245 31.38 3.43 -2.85
N PRO A 246 32.66 3.79 -3.02
CA PRO A 246 33.34 4.57 -2.01
C PRO A 246 32.61 5.90 -1.84
N ASN A 247 32.16 6.18 -0.62
CA ASN A 247 31.61 7.47 -0.25
C ASN A 247 32.73 8.51 -0.27
N GLY A 248 32.55 9.54 -1.11
CA GLY A 248 33.10 10.87 -0.90
C GLY A 248 34.56 11.07 -1.26
N GLU A 249 34.82 11.42 -2.52
CA GLU A 249 35.85 12.41 -2.81
C GLU A 249 35.15 13.77 -2.89
N SER A 250 35.47 14.61 -1.91
CA SER A 250 35.12 16.02 -1.85
C SER A 250 35.80 16.76 -3.00
N GLU A 251 35.00 17.31 -3.91
CA GLU A 251 35.43 18.40 -4.81
C GLU A 251 35.78 19.63 -3.94
N GLU A 252 37.07 19.78 -3.65
CA GLU A 252 37.68 21.05 -3.28
C GLU A 252 38.17 21.69 -4.59
N ALA A 253 37.40 22.64 -5.13
CA ALA A 253 37.78 23.43 -6.28
C ALA A 253 37.95 24.89 -5.84
N ALA A 254 39.17 25.37 -6.08
CA ALA A 254 39.66 26.73 -5.98
C ALA A 254 38.87 27.73 -6.84
#